data_AF-A0A352A889-F1
#
_entry.id   AF-A0A352A889-F1
#
_cell.length_a   1.000
_cell.length_b   1.000
_cell.length_c   1.000
_cell.angle_alpha   90.00
_cell.angle_beta   90.00
_cell.angle_gamma   90.00
#
_symmetry.space_group_name_H-M   'P 1'
#
loop_
_entity.id
_entity.type
_entity.pdbx_description
1 polymer ?
#
loop_
_entity_poly.entity_id
_entity_poly.type
_entity_poly.pdbx_seq_one_letter_code
_entity_poly.pdbx_strand_id
1 'polypeptide(L)'
;EKAAVWVDNSVKGCKRFLDRVWKLQEILTDEEDYSKKHVSLMHRTIKKVTQDYEAMKFNTAIAAMMSAINEFYDSGYITRGELKTFITLLNPIAPHITEEIWEEQKYDGMLNQTTWPVWDEEKTVEDEIEMPVQINGKVRGKVIISKDADLTEAKAKANEDDNIQKFLEGKTIVKEIYVPGKIFNIVVK
;
A
#
# COMPACT_ATOMS: atom_id res chain seq x y z
N GLU A 1 -5.79 21.75 13.35
CA GLU A 1 -6.47 20.72 14.17
C GLU A 1 -7.96 20.74 13.87
N LYS A 2 -8.60 19.59 13.66
CA LYS A 2 -10.06 19.51 13.51
C LYS A 2 -10.62 18.85 14.76
N ALA A 3 -11.74 19.35 15.28
CA ALA A 3 -12.41 18.72 16.42
C ALA A 3 -12.79 17.27 16.07
N ALA A 4 -12.34 16.32 16.89
CA ALA A 4 -12.74 14.92 16.80
C ALA A 4 -13.96 14.70 17.69
N VAL A 5 -15.08 14.31 17.10
CA VAL A 5 -16.27 13.89 17.87
C VAL A 5 -16.01 12.49 18.39
N TRP A 6 -16.11 12.31 19.70
CA TRP A 6 -15.98 10.98 20.31
C TRP A 6 -17.12 10.06 19.84
N VAL A 7 -16.76 8.89 19.33
CA VAL A 7 -17.71 7.87 18.88
C VAL A 7 -17.21 6.50 19.35
N ASP A 8 -17.93 5.86 20.27
CA ASP A 8 -17.52 4.58 20.87
C ASP A 8 -17.22 3.48 19.84
N ASN A 9 -17.98 3.46 18.74
CA ASN A 9 -17.79 2.48 17.68
C ASN A 9 -16.46 2.66 16.92
N SER A 10 -15.85 3.85 16.92
CA SER A 10 -14.56 4.09 16.27
C SER A 10 -13.42 3.35 16.97
N VAL A 11 -13.52 3.13 18.28
CA VAL A 11 -12.53 2.39 19.08
C VAL A 11 -12.41 0.93 18.61
N LYS A 12 -13.50 0.33 18.13
CA LYS A 12 -13.49 -1.03 17.55
C LYS A 12 -12.61 -1.12 16.30
N GLY A 13 -12.48 -0.04 15.54
CA GLY A 13 -11.57 0.04 14.40
C GLY A 13 -10.11 -0.07 14.82
N CYS A 14 -9.72 0.72 15.83
CA CYS A 14 -8.37 0.71 16.39
C CYS A 14 -8.01 -0.66 16.96
N LYS A 15 -8.91 -1.28 17.74
CA LYS A 15 -8.69 -2.63 18.28
C LYS A 15 -8.46 -3.65 17.15
N ARG A 16 -9.34 -3.69 16.14
CA ARG A 16 -9.19 -4.63 15.01
C ARG A 16 -7.88 -4.44 14.26
N PHE A 17 -7.39 -3.21 14.12
CA PHE A 17 -6.08 -2.95 13.53
C PHE A 17 -4.97 -3.56 14.38
N LEU A 18 -4.95 -3.32 15.69
CA LEU A 18 -3.95 -3.90 16.58
C LEU A 18 -4.03 -5.43 16.66
N ASP A 19 -5.23 -6.01 16.64
CA ASP A 19 -5.43 -7.46 16.55
C ASP A 19 -4.80 -8.02 15.27
N ARG A 20 -4.88 -7.28 14.15
CA ARG A 20 -4.22 -7.68 12.88
C ARG A 20 -2.71 -7.51 12.93
N VAL A 21 -2.19 -6.48 13.61
CA VAL A 21 -0.75 -6.30 13.84
C VAL A 21 -0.19 -7.48 14.63
N TRP A 22 -0.85 -7.84 15.73
CA TRP A 22 -0.46 -8.98 16.57
C TRP A 22 -0.38 -10.29 15.77
N LYS A 23 -1.36 -10.51 14.89
CA LYS A 23 -1.46 -11.71 14.05
C LYS A 23 -0.49 -11.76 12.88
N LEU A 24 0.25 -10.69 12.58
CA LEU A 24 1.32 -10.76 11.57
C LEU A 24 2.37 -11.83 11.91
N GLN A 25 2.54 -12.12 13.21
CA GLN A 25 3.42 -13.18 13.70
C GLN A 25 3.01 -14.58 13.21
N GLU A 26 1.74 -14.80 12.86
CA GLU A 26 1.23 -16.09 12.34
C GLU A 26 1.65 -16.35 10.89
N ILE A 27 1.98 -15.30 10.14
CA ILE A 27 2.42 -15.37 8.73
C ILE A 27 3.89 -14.95 8.56
N LEU A 28 4.64 -14.92 9.67
CA LEU A 28 6.03 -14.52 9.71
C LEU A 28 6.93 -15.61 9.12
N THR A 29 7.85 -15.21 8.24
CA THR A 29 8.91 -16.06 7.71
C THR A 29 10.22 -15.80 8.46
N ASP A 30 11.23 -16.67 8.29
CA ASP A 30 12.55 -16.51 8.90
C ASP A 30 13.49 -15.56 8.12
N GLU A 31 13.02 -14.96 7.02
CA GLU A 31 13.84 -14.05 6.20
C GLU A 31 14.12 -12.74 6.95
N GLU A 32 15.38 -12.31 7.02
CA GLU A 32 15.77 -11.10 7.78
C GLU A 32 15.68 -9.81 6.95
N ASP A 33 15.73 -9.91 5.62
CA ASP A 33 15.66 -8.77 4.72
C ASP A 33 14.24 -8.49 4.23
N TYR A 34 14.03 -7.35 3.55
CA TYR A 34 12.78 -7.12 2.83
C TYR A 34 12.68 -8.06 1.63
N SER A 35 11.53 -8.71 1.50
CA SER A 35 11.23 -9.51 0.32
C SER A 35 11.19 -8.63 -0.93
N LYS A 36 11.49 -9.22 -2.09
CA LYS A 36 11.39 -8.51 -3.39
C LYS A 36 10.00 -7.93 -3.62
N LYS A 37 8.95 -8.58 -3.09
CA LYS A 37 7.57 -8.14 -3.24
C LYS A 37 7.27 -6.90 -2.41
N HIS A 38 7.74 -6.84 -1.16
CA HIS A 38 7.39 -5.75 -0.25
C HIS A 38 8.45 -4.65 -0.17
N VAL A 39 9.62 -4.80 -0.78
CA VAL A 39 10.71 -3.81 -0.68
C VAL A 39 10.24 -2.39 -1.01
N SER A 40 9.50 -2.20 -2.10
CA SER A 40 8.99 -0.89 -2.47
C SER A 40 7.90 -0.40 -1.52
N LEU A 41 6.98 -1.29 -1.12
CA LEU A 41 5.96 -1.01 -0.12
C LEU A 41 6.57 -0.51 1.20
N MET A 42 7.63 -1.16 1.69
CA MET A 42 8.31 -0.79 2.92
C MET A 42 8.92 0.60 2.82
N HIS A 43 9.69 0.89 1.77
CA HIS A 43 10.29 2.20 1.58
C HIS A 43 9.26 3.33 1.45
N ARG A 44 8.15 3.10 0.74
CA ARG A 44 7.04 4.06 0.68
C ARG A 44 6.38 4.27 2.03
N THR A 45 6.18 3.19 2.79
CA THR A 45 5.54 3.24 4.11
C THR A 45 6.41 4.01 5.09
N ILE A 46 7.71 3.72 5.15
CA ILE A 46 8.69 4.44 5.98
C ILE A 46 8.66 5.94 5.63
N LYS A 47 8.82 6.29 4.35
CA LYS A 47 8.79 7.68 3.89
C LYS A 47 7.52 8.39 4.32
N LYS A 48 6.37 7.79 4.02
CA LYS A 48 5.06 8.39 4.29
C LYS A 48 4.82 8.58 5.79
N VAL A 49 5.08 7.55 6.60
CA VAL A 49 4.89 7.63 8.05
C VAL A 49 5.83 8.67 8.65
N THR A 50 7.10 8.70 8.25
CA THR A 50 8.07 9.68 8.73
C THR A 50 7.60 11.12 8.45
N GLN A 51 7.29 11.42 7.19
CA GLN A 51 6.83 12.76 6.78
C GLN A 51 5.51 13.14 7.44
N ASP A 52 4.57 12.20 7.58
CA ASP A 52 3.30 12.45 8.23
C ASP A 52 3.46 12.67 9.74
N TYR A 53 4.36 11.97 10.42
CA TYR A 53 4.67 12.22 11.84
C TYR A 53 5.33 13.58 12.04
N GLU A 54 6.30 13.97 11.21
CA GLU A 54 6.89 15.32 11.23
C GLU A 54 5.86 16.42 10.99
N ALA A 55 4.91 16.17 10.09
CA ALA A 55 3.82 17.09 9.77
C ALA A 55 2.62 17.00 10.75
N MET A 56 2.71 16.20 11.82
CA MET A 56 1.64 15.93 12.79
C MET A 56 0.32 15.41 12.16
N LYS A 57 0.43 14.68 11.05
CA LYS A 57 -0.67 14.00 10.33
C LYS A 57 -0.77 12.52 10.73
N PHE A 58 -0.87 12.25 12.03
CA PHE A 58 -0.87 10.89 12.57
C PHE A 58 -1.93 9.98 11.94
N ASN A 59 -3.12 10.52 11.63
CA ASN A 59 -4.19 9.75 11.02
C ASN A 59 -3.83 9.20 9.63
N THR A 60 -3.10 9.95 8.81
CA THR A 60 -2.68 9.48 7.47
C THR A 60 -1.47 8.56 7.54
N ALA A 61 -0.63 8.69 8.57
CA ALA A 61 0.43 7.73 8.88
C ALA A 61 -0.18 6.36 9.27
N ILE A 62 -1.16 6.34 10.17
CA ILE A 62 -1.88 5.10 10.53
C ILE A 62 -2.57 4.51 9.29
N ALA A 63 -3.20 5.33 8.46
CA ALA A 63 -3.83 4.85 7.23
C ALA A 63 -2.82 4.18 6.28
N ALA A 64 -1.60 4.73 6.16
CA ALA A 64 -0.53 4.11 5.37
C ALA A 64 -0.14 2.73 5.93
N MET A 65 0.00 2.62 7.26
CA MET A 65 0.29 1.34 7.92
C MET A 65 -0.86 0.34 7.78
N MET A 66 -2.13 0.78 7.82
CA MET A 66 -3.27 -0.09 7.54
C MET A 66 -3.23 -0.66 6.12
N SER A 67 -2.84 0.15 5.13
CA SER A 67 -2.65 -0.32 3.76
C SER A 67 -1.51 -1.33 3.66
N ALA A 68 -0.35 -1.06 4.30
CA ALA A 68 0.78 -1.99 4.30
C ALA A 68 0.41 -3.36 4.91
N ILE A 69 -0.37 -3.37 6.00
CA ILE A 69 -0.88 -4.63 6.57
C ILE A 69 -1.72 -5.42 5.56
N ASN A 70 -2.57 -4.75 4.77
CA ASN A 70 -3.39 -5.46 3.79
C ASN A 70 -2.51 -6.20 2.77
N GLU A 71 -1.45 -5.56 2.27
CA GLU A 71 -0.52 -6.19 1.32
C GLU A 71 0.19 -7.42 1.90
N PHE A 72 0.55 -7.42 3.19
CA PHE A 72 1.12 -8.60 3.85
C PHE A 72 0.11 -9.76 3.92
N TYR A 73 -1.13 -9.46 4.30
CA TYR A 73 -2.19 -10.48 4.33
C TYR A 73 -2.55 -11.00 2.93
N ASP A 74 -2.56 -10.12 1.92
CA ASP A 74 -2.82 -10.50 0.53
C ASP A 74 -1.67 -11.35 -0.05
N SER A 75 -0.44 -11.12 0.42
CA SER A 75 0.72 -11.95 0.09
C SER A 75 0.77 -13.25 0.87
N GLY A 76 0.10 -13.31 2.03
CA GLY A 76 0.10 -14.46 2.92
C GLY A 76 1.40 -14.63 3.72
N TYR A 77 2.30 -13.64 3.70
CA TYR A 77 3.55 -13.69 4.44
C TYR A 77 4.09 -12.29 4.77
N ILE A 78 4.97 -12.23 5.78
CA ILE A 78 5.81 -11.07 6.12
C ILE A 78 7.19 -11.57 6.57
N THR A 79 8.27 -10.87 6.23
CA THR A 79 9.62 -11.24 6.69
C THR A 79 9.93 -10.65 8.08
N ARG A 80 10.97 -11.17 8.75
CA ARG A 80 11.45 -10.61 10.04
C ARG A 80 11.91 -9.17 9.89
N GLY A 81 12.57 -8.82 8.79
CA GLY A 81 12.97 -7.45 8.50
C GLY A 81 11.77 -6.51 8.32
N GLU A 82 10.76 -6.97 7.58
CA GLU A 82 9.54 -6.21 7.33
C GLU A 82 8.74 -5.99 8.62
N LEU A 83 8.54 -7.04 9.43
CA LEU A 83 7.85 -6.95 10.72
C LEU A 83 8.58 -5.98 11.66
N LYS A 84 9.91 -6.12 11.78
CA LYS A 84 10.76 -5.27 12.61
C LYS A 84 10.56 -3.80 12.27
N THR A 85 10.69 -3.43 11.00
CA THR A 85 10.47 -2.06 10.56
C THR A 85 9.03 -1.60 10.79
N PHE A 86 8.05 -2.45 10.49
CA PHE A 86 6.65 -2.12 10.67
C PHE A 86 6.32 -1.76 12.12
N ILE A 87 6.76 -2.58 13.08
CA ILE A 87 6.52 -2.30 14.51
C ILE A 87 7.32 -1.09 15.01
N THR A 88 8.51 -0.81 14.47
CA THR A 88 9.23 0.44 14.76
C THR A 88 8.44 1.67 14.33
N LEU A 89 7.81 1.64 13.15
CA LEU A 89 6.97 2.75 12.68
C LEU A 89 5.71 2.97 13.54
N LEU A 90 5.17 1.89 14.12
CA LEU A 90 3.98 1.92 14.96
C LEU A 90 4.28 2.28 16.43
N ASN A 91 5.51 2.06 16.91
CA ASN A 91 5.90 2.23 18.30
C ASN A 91 5.52 3.60 18.92
N PRO A 92 5.65 4.75 18.22
CA PRO A 92 5.23 6.04 18.77
C PRO A 92 3.73 6.14 19.10
N ILE A 93 2.89 5.29 18.52
CA ILE A 93 1.43 5.31 18.69
C ILE A 93 0.94 4.17 19.58
N ALA A 94 1.52 2.97 19.44
CA ALA A 94 1.11 1.79 20.20
C ALA A 94 2.32 1.06 20.80
N PRO A 95 3.06 1.69 21.74
CA PRO A 95 4.36 1.20 22.18
C PRO A 95 4.29 -0.18 22.84
N HIS A 96 3.32 -0.40 23.72
CA HIS A 96 3.22 -1.64 24.51
C HIS A 96 3.12 -2.90 23.63
N ILE A 97 2.22 -2.91 22.65
CA ILE A 97 2.06 -4.07 21.76
C ILE A 97 3.28 -4.27 20.86
N THR A 98 3.91 -3.19 20.43
CA THR A 98 5.11 -3.29 19.58
C THR A 98 6.33 -3.79 20.35
N GLU A 99 6.47 -3.45 21.64
CA GLU A 99 7.52 -3.99 22.51
C GLU A 99 7.26 -5.47 22.82
N GLU A 100 6.01 -5.87 23.07
CA GLU A 100 5.66 -7.26 23.30
C GLU A 100 5.97 -8.13 22.07
N ILE A 101 5.58 -7.68 20.87
CA ILE A 101 5.95 -8.36 19.61
C ILE A 101 7.47 -8.39 19.44
N TRP A 102 8.17 -7.33 19.82
CA TRP A 102 9.62 -7.26 19.70
C TRP A 102 10.32 -8.33 20.56
N GLU A 103 9.85 -8.50 21.80
CA GLU A 103 10.32 -9.54 22.73
C GLU A 103 9.92 -10.95 22.27
N GLU A 104 8.67 -11.18 21.86
CA GLU A 104 8.21 -12.48 21.34
C GLU A 104 9.03 -12.95 20.14
N GLN A 105 9.40 -12.00 19.27
CA GLN A 105 10.24 -12.27 18.10
C GLN A 105 11.73 -12.29 18.39
N LYS A 106 12.14 -12.07 19.65
CA LYS A 106 13.53 -12.14 20.11
C LYS A 106 14.47 -11.21 19.34
N TYR A 107 13.99 -10.02 18.99
CA TYR A 107 14.89 -8.99 18.50
C TYR A 107 15.77 -8.47 19.65
N ASP A 108 16.97 -8.02 19.31
CA ASP A 108 17.94 -7.58 20.32
C ASP A 108 17.59 -6.22 20.92
N GLY A 109 17.81 -6.06 22.23
CA GLY A 109 17.52 -4.83 22.97
C GLY A 109 16.02 -4.50 23.09
N MET A 110 15.72 -3.22 23.36
CA MET A 110 14.35 -2.69 23.43
C MET A 110 14.00 -1.92 22.16
N LEU A 111 12.77 -2.05 21.67
CA LEU A 111 12.36 -1.41 20.42
C LEU A 111 12.49 0.13 20.51
N ASN A 112 12.12 0.73 21.63
CA ASN A 112 12.22 2.17 21.85
C ASN A 112 13.66 2.74 21.81
N GLN A 113 14.68 1.90 21.91
CA GLN A 113 16.10 2.29 21.82
C GLN A 113 16.66 2.15 20.41
N THR A 114 15.86 1.63 19.48
CA THR A 114 16.29 1.40 18.10
C THR A 114 16.28 2.68 17.29
N THR A 115 17.07 2.69 16.22
CA THR A 115 17.06 3.78 15.25
C THR A 115 15.79 3.76 14.42
N TRP A 116 15.28 4.96 14.13
CA TRP A 116 14.19 5.13 13.18
C TRP A 116 14.60 4.61 11.79
N PRO A 117 13.75 3.83 11.10
CA PRO A 117 14.08 3.26 9.80
C PRO A 117 14.25 4.36 8.73
N VAL A 118 15.18 4.14 7.81
CA VAL A 118 15.47 5.05 6.69
C VAL A 118 14.94 4.45 5.40
N TRP A 119 14.39 5.29 4.52
CA TRP A 119 13.94 4.84 3.20
C TRP A 119 14.96 5.17 2.11
N ASP A 120 14.88 4.41 1.02
CA ASP A 120 15.61 4.62 -0.21
C ASP A 120 14.63 5.20 -1.23
N GLU A 121 14.93 6.40 -1.74
CA GLU A 121 14.06 7.15 -2.62
C GLU A 121 13.80 6.41 -3.94
N GLU A 122 14.81 5.71 -4.48
CA GLU A 122 14.68 4.96 -5.74
C GLU A 122 13.67 3.82 -5.60
N LYS A 123 13.68 3.15 -4.44
CA LYS A 123 12.75 2.05 -4.14
C LYS A 123 11.35 2.53 -3.81
N THR A 124 11.11 3.83 -3.65
CA THR A 124 9.75 4.37 -3.48
C THR A 124 8.96 4.46 -4.78
N VAL A 125 9.63 4.30 -5.92
CA VAL A 125 9.00 4.32 -7.23
C VAL A 125 8.39 2.95 -7.50
N GLU A 126 7.10 2.91 -7.82
CA GLU A 126 6.49 1.73 -8.43
C GLU A 126 6.83 1.72 -9.91
N ASP A 127 7.54 0.68 -10.35
CA ASP A 127 7.83 0.47 -11.78
C ASP A 127 6.56 0.14 -12.56
N GLU A 128 5.56 -0.45 -11.89
CA GLU A 128 4.27 -0.86 -12.43
C GLU A 128 3.12 -0.24 -11.62
N ILE A 129 2.13 0.32 -12.33
CA ILE A 129 0.95 0.94 -11.74
C ILE A 129 -0.31 0.22 -12.21
N GLU A 130 -1.28 0.07 -11.30
CA GLU A 130 -2.62 -0.39 -11.65
C GLU A 130 -3.45 0.80 -12.18
N MET A 131 -3.59 0.89 -13.50
CA MET A 131 -4.32 1.97 -14.15
C MET A 131 -5.77 1.56 -14.46
N PRO A 132 -6.78 2.32 -13.99
CA PRO A 132 -8.17 2.07 -14.34
C PRO A 132 -8.45 2.42 -15.80
N VAL A 133 -9.12 1.51 -16.50
CA VAL A 133 -9.63 1.74 -17.87
C VAL A 133 -11.11 2.07 -17.83
N GLN A 134 -11.47 3.20 -18.42
CA GLN A 134 -12.83 3.70 -18.51
C GLN A 134 -13.36 3.62 -19.93
N ILE A 135 -14.66 3.37 -20.05
CA ILE A 135 -15.40 3.48 -21.31
C ILE A 135 -16.58 4.41 -21.09
N ASN A 136 -16.63 5.50 -21.85
CA ASN A 136 -17.59 6.60 -21.67
C ASN A 136 -17.65 7.08 -20.20
N GLY A 137 -16.50 7.19 -19.54
CA GLY A 137 -16.36 7.68 -18.16
C GLY A 137 -16.73 6.67 -17.05
N LYS A 138 -17.07 5.42 -17.38
CA LYS A 138 -17.31 4.36 -16.39
C LYS A 138 -16.14 3.38 -16.37
N VAL A 139 -15.62 3.05 -15.18
CA VAL A 139 -14.53 2.06 -15.01
C VAL A 139 -15.04 0.68 -15.42
N ARG A 140 -14.34 0.03 -16.36
CA ARG A 140 -14.70 -1.29 -16.90
C ARG A 140 -13.63 -2.35 -16.71
N GLY A 141 -12.40 -1.95 -16.44
CA GLY A 141 -11.29 -2.84 -16.13
C GLY A 141 -10.15 -2.07 -15.51
N LYS A 142 -9.09 -2.80 -15.18
CA LYS A 142 -7.84 -2.24 -14.68
C LYS A 142 -6.69 -2.98 -15.35
N VAL A 143 -5.66 -2.24 -15.74
CA VAL A 143 -4.48 -2.79 -16.39
C VAL A 143 -3.25 -2.47 -15.58
N ILE A 144 -2.32 -3.42 -15.48
CA ILE A 144 -1.01 -3.19 -14.88
C ILE A 144 -0.08 -2.79 -16.03
N ILE A 145 0.43 -1.56 -15.96
CA ILE A 145 1.32 -0.96 -16.95
C ILE A 145 2.53 -0.36 -16.27
N SER A 146 3.64 -0.20 -16.99
CA SER A 146 4.76 0.58 -16.44
C SER A 146 4.32 2.00 -16.11
N LYS A 147 4.90 2.62 -15.08
CA LYS A 147 4.65 4.03 -14.75
C LYS A 147 4.97 4.98 -15.92
N ASP A 148 5.97 4.62 -16.72
CA ASP A 148 6.40 5.35 -17.91
C ASP A 148 5.76 4.83 -19.20
N ALA A 149 4.79 3.92 -19.10
CA ALA A 149 4.10 3.35 -20.24
C ALA A 149 3.43 4.46 -21.06
N ASP A 150 3.56 4.35 -22.38
CA ASP A 150 2.92 5.25 -23.31
C ASP A 150 1.47 4.80 -23.60
N LEU A 151 0.77 5.60 -24.40
CA LEU A 151 -0.59 5.27 -24.85
C LEU A 151 -0.64 3.92 -25.58
N THR A 152 0.42 3.56 -26.31
CA THR A 152 0.51 2.35 -27.12
C THR A 152 0.49 1.11 -26.23
N GLU A 153 1.32 1.11 -25.20
CA GLU A 153 1.42 0.04 -24.21
C GLU A 153 0.14 -0.07 -23.38
N ALA A 154 -0.40 1.06 -22.91
CA ALA A 154 -1.68 1.12 -22.22
C ALA A 154 -2.84 0.53 -23.04
N LYS A 155 -2.87 0.84 -24.35
CA LYS A 155 -3.88 0.34 -25.28
C LYS A 155 -3.73 -1.14 -25.57
N ALA A 156 -2.49 -1.64 -25.72
CA ALA A 156 -2.23 -3.06 -25.91
C ALA A 156 -2.75 -3.87 -24.72
N LYS A 157 -2.38 -3.48 -23.50
CA LYS A 157 -2.84 -4.12 -22.25
C LYS A 157 -4.35 -4.02 -22.05
N ALA A 158 -4.96 -2.88 -22.37
CA ALA A 158 -6.41 -2.73 -22.30
C ALA A 158 -7.15 -3.60 -23.33
N ASN A 159 -6.52 -3.87 -24.47
CA ASN A 159 -7.10 -4.75 -25.49
C ASN A 159 -6.99 -6.24 -25.15
N GLU A 160 -6.07 -6.63 -24.27
CA GLU A 160 -5.93 -8.00 -23.76
C GLU A 160 -7.02 -8.36 -22.72
N ASP A 161 -7.71 -7.36 -22.16
CA ASP A 161 -8.79 -7.58 -21.20
C ASP A 161 -10.12 -7.88 -21.92
N ASP A 162 -10.56 -9.14 -21.83
CA ASP A 162 -11.82 -9.63 -22.39
C ASP A 162 -13.04 -8.81 -21.98
N ASN A 163 -13.04 -8.25 -20.77
CA ASN A 163 -14.15 -7.44 -20.28
C ASN A 163 -14.18 -6.09 -21.00
N ILE A 164 -13.02 -5.48 -21.23
CA ILE A 164 -12.89 -4.22 -21.99
C ILE A 164 -13.32 -4.46 -23.43
N GLN A 165 -12.86 -5.55 -24.07
CA GLN A 165 -13.25 -5.91 -25.44
C GLN A 165 -14.76 -6.02 -25.63
N LYS A 166 -15.48 -6.67 -24.69
CA LYS A 166 -16.95 -6.77 -24.72
C LYS A 166 -17.65 -5.41 -24.77
N PHE A 167 -17.07 -4.39 -24.14
CA PHE A 167 -17.63 -3.04 -24.16
C PHE A 167 -17.25 -2.23 -25.40
N LEU A 168 -16.22 -2.66 -26.14
CA LEU A 168 -15.77 -2.10 -27.40
C LEU A 168 -16.40 -2.78 -28.63
N GLU A 169 -16.87 -4.03 -28.48
CA GLU A 169 -17.46 -4.82 -29.57
C GLU A 169 -18.65 -4.11 -30.22
N GLY A 170 -18.60 -4.00 -31.56
CA GLY A 170 -19.64 -3.35 -32.36
C GLY A 170 -19.70 -1.82 -32.24
N LYS A 171 -18.74 -1.18 -31.56
CA LYS A 171 -18.70 0.28 -31.37
C LYS A 171 -17.49 0.92 -32.03
N THR A 172 -17.62 2.19 -32.39
CA THR A 172 -16.55 2.96 -33.01
C THR A 172 -15.85 3.82 -31.97
N ILE A 173 -14.53 3.73 -31.86
CA ILE A 173 -13.75 4.59 -30.97
C ILE A 173 -13.72 6.01 -31.54
N VAL A 174 -14.27 6.96 -30.78
CA VAL A 174 -14.35 8.39 -31.16
C VAL A 174 -13.16 9.17 -30.61
N LYS A 175 -12.72 8.84 -29.39
CA LYS A 175 -11.63 9.56 -28.72
C LYS A 175 -10.97 8.68 -27.65
N GLU A 176 -9.66 8.75 -27.57
CA GLU A 176 -8.86 8.15 -26.51
C GLU A 176 -8.25 9.25 -25.65
N ILE A 177 -8.45 9.17 -24.34
CA ILE A 177 -7.92 10.14 -23.36
C ILE A 177 -7.01 9.35 -22.43
N TYR A 178 -5.71 9.60 -22.55
CA TYR A 178 -4.68 9.01 -21.71
C TYR A 178 -4.08 10.06 -20.80
N VAL A 179 -4.13 9.80 -19.50
CA VAL A 179 -3.38 10.56 -18.51
C VAL A 179 -2.36 9.60 -17.91
N PRO A 180 -1.06 9.75 -18.25
CA PRO A 180 -0.01 8.89 -17.75
C PRO A 180 -0.08 8.77 -16.23
N GLY A 181 0.05 7.56 -15.70
CA GLY A 181 0.02 7.37 -14.25
C GLY A 181 -1.36 7.32 -13.61
N LYS A 182 -2.45 7.66 -14.33
CA LYS A 182 -3.75 7.95 -13.69
C LYS A 182 -4.93 7.24 -14.32
N ILE A 183 -5.16 7.41 -15.62
CA ILE A 183 -6.39 6.92 -16.25
C ILE A 183 -6.26 6.76 -17.76
N PHE A 184 -6.91 5.73 -18.28
CA PHE A 184 -7.15 5.58 -19.71
C PHE A 184 -8.65 5.52 -19.98
N ASN A 185 -9.20 6.51 -20.68
CA ASN A 185 -10.63 6.59 -21.00
C ASN A 185 -10.86 6.53 -22.51
N ILE A 186 -11.66 5.55 -22.93
CA ILE A 186 -12.05 5.31 -24.31
C ILE A 186 -13.48 5.79 -24.51
N VAL A 187 -13.66 6.76 -25.39
CA VAL A 187 -14.97 7.27 -25.78
C VAL A 187 -15.43 6.50 -27.02
N VAL A 188 -16.55 5.80 -26.90
CA VAL A 188 -17.11 4.94 -27.96
C VAL A 188 -18.52 5.37 -28.35
N LYS A 189 -18.86 5.20 -29.64
CA LYS A 189 -20.19 5.41 -30.22
C LYS A 189 -20.80 4.11 -30.72
#